data_AF-A0A2V9BGK0-F1
#
_entry.id   AF-A0A2V9BGK0-F1
#
_cell.length_a   1.000
_cell.length_b   1.000
_cell.length_c   1.000
_cell.angle_alpha   90.00
_cell.angle_beta   90.00
_cell.angle_gamma   90.00
#
_symmetry.space_group_name_H-M   'P 1'
#
loop_
_entity.id
_entity.type
_entity.pdbx_description
1 polymer ?
#
loop_
_entity_poly.entity_id
_entity_poly.type
_entity_poly.pdbx_seq_one_letter_code
_entity_poly.pdbx_strand_id
1 'polypeptide(L)'
;MHFLLYVRLIGFTAGTLLQLFWMVVILGYRRQRNFERVFFFLCLALFFFYGGSLLALNAQVYYSQPPALLTAFAWALLCMGLCFLPPLLVHLHLEYSETRQLLRGRARKRLWLAAFYVPVVYFALRVYPILLSGRGFDFLTPGNSLGRGFGIWLGAALVFSSVWEMRFSRSAPDDRQEIFHRVLASGLLVTAFLIFELHVSPWHRFTSDDPWISTGVALFPILPLSGLIYYVQKFNFLQIGRQRNLVYAISVTFFALLYLSLVRRVGIWLEPMLPPEASAAILLFILVIFFEPLQRFLGKRLHETAQTEIDRTQRITSAIREVARQGNLEKLRTFVELGVKEMFELSEAGLTLFDPEAPDQHPPAEKPAFHSAFPIEQAGRMIGVLQVKPHGAMLSGEIAAALEFLCEQLPATLDLCRLIEEKLQLERELAERERLAALGQMAA
;
A
#
# COMPACT_ATOMS: atom_id res chain seq x y z
N MET A 1 -18.81 -10.79 -31.00
CA MET A 1 -19.04 -9.45 -30.40
C MET A 1 -19.55 -9.52 -28.95
N HIS A 2 -20.54 -10.36 -28.62
CA HIS A 2 -21.09 -10.44 -27.26
C HIS A 2 -20.05 -10.72 -26.15
N PHE A 3 -19.15 -11.69 -26.33
CA PHE A 3 -18.13 -12.02 -25.33
C PHE A 3 -17.29 -10.81 -24.89
N LEU A 4 -16.84 -10.00 -25.85
CA LEU A 4 -15.99 -8.84 -25.58
C LEU A 4 -16.75 -7.72 -24.85
N LEU A 5 -18.05 -7.56 -25.14
CA LEU A 5 -18.93 -6.68 -24.37
C LEU A 5 -18.97 -7.11 -22.90
N TYR A 6 -19.14 -8.40 -22.61
CA TYR A 6 -19.14 -8.90 -21.23
C TYR A 6 -17.79 -8.76 -20.53
N VAL A 7 -16.69 -9.01 -21.23
CA VAL A 7 -15.33 -8.76 -20.71
C VAL A 7 -15.16 -7.30 -20.31
N ARG A 8 -15.61 -6.36 -21.15
CA ARG A 8 -15.60 -4.92 -20.82
C ARG A 8 -16.53 -4.59 -19.65
N LEU A 9 -17.72 -5.18 -19.60
CA LEU A 9 -18.69 -4.96 -18.54
C LEU A 9 -18.14 -5.39 -17.17
N ILE A 10 -17.54 -6.58 -17.11
CA ILE A 10 -16.89 -7.13 -15.91
C ILE A 10 -15.64 -6.32 -15.57
N GLY A 11 -14.78 -6.07 -16.56
CA GLY A 11 -13.53 -5.34 -16.38
C GLY A 11 -13.73 -3.91 -15.90
N PHE A 12 -14.67 -3.14 -16.49
CA PHE A 12 -14.96 -1.78 -16.04
C PHE A 12 -15.66 -1.75 -14.68
N THR A 13 -16.43 -2.77 -14.33
CA THR A 13 -16.97 -2.91 -12.96
C THR A 13 -15.84 -3.18 -11.97
N ALA A 14 -14.95 -4.12 -12.27
CA ALA A 14 -13.79 -4.39 -11.43
C ALA A 14 -12.90 -3.15 -11.29
N GLY A 15 -12.71 -2.40 -12.39
CA GLY A 15 -11.98 -1.15 -12.43
C GLY A 15 -12.61 -0.05 -11.57
N THR A 16 -13.92 0.24 -11.72
CA THR A 16 -14.61 1.26 -10.90
C THR A 16 -14.52 0.95 -9.42
N LEU A 17 -14.84 -0.29 -9.10
CA LEU A 17 -14.78 -0.80 -7.75
C LEU A 17 -13.33 -0.64 -7.23
N LEU A 18 -12.32 -1.11 -7.96
CA LEU A 18 -10.93 -1.09 -7.49
C LEU A 18 -10.45 0.33 -7.17
N GLN A 19 -10.88 1.33 -7.95
CA GLN A 19 -10.57 2.72 -7.64
C GLN A 19 -11.29 3.24 -6.39
N LEU A 20 -12.56 2.87 -6.18
CA LEU A 20 -13.27 3.19 -4.94
C LEU A 20 -12.58 2.59 -3.72
N PHE A 21 -12.12 1.33 -3.81
CA PHE A 21 -11.35 0.69 -2.76
C PHE A 21 -10.15 1.56 -2.37
N TRP A 22 -9.34 1.97 -3.34
CA TRP A 22 -8.17 2.82 -3.08
C TRP A 22 -8.56 4.19 -2.50
N MET A 23 -9.58 4.84 -3.04
CA MET A 23 -10.06 6.13 -2.53
C MET A 23 -10.46 6.05 -1.06
N VAL A 24 -11.23 5.02 -0.66
CA VAL A 24 -11.66 4.83 0.74
C VAL A 24 -10.46 4.54 1.64
N VAL A 25 -9.53 3.68 1.19
CA VAL A 25 -8.31 3.36 1.94
C VAL A 25 -7.46 4.62 2.18
N ILE A 26 -7.34 5.51 1.19
CA ILE A 26 -6.59 6.76 1.32
C ILE A 26 -7.32 7.77 2.22
N LEU A 27 -8.65 7.86 2.14
CA LEU A 27 -9.47 8.73 2.98
C LEU A 27 -9.46 8.32 4.46
N GLY A 28 -9.35 7.03 4.76
CA GLY A 28 -9.22 6.51 6.12
C GLY A 28 -7.94 6.98 6.85
N TYR A 29 -7.02 7.66 6.16
CA TYR A 29 -5.75 8.08 6.73
C TYR A 29 -5.78 9.49 7.34
N ARG A 30 -5.48 9.58 8.65
CA ARG A 30 -5.54 10.84 9.45
C ARG A 30 -4.61 11.97 8.98
N ARG A 31 -3.48 11.68 8.30
CA ARG A 31 -2.51 12.71 7.85
C ARG A 31 -2.00 12.44 6.43
N GLN A 32 -2.80 12.78 5.43
CA GLN A 32 -2.48 12.59 4.02
C GLN A 32 -1.28 13.49 3.59
N ARG A 33 -0.19 12.88 3.11
CA ARG A 33 0.93 13.59 2.49
C ARG A 33 0.55 13.90 1.03
N ASN A 34 1.39 14.65 0.33
CA ASN A 34 1.10 15.04 -1.05
C ASN A 34 1.03 13.84 -1.99
N PHE A 35 1.85 12.81 -1.77
CA PHE A 35 1.80 11.57 -2.53
C PHE A 35 0.40 10.92 -2.47
N GLU A 36 -0.17 10.72 -1.27
CA GLU A 36 -1.47 10.07 -1.13
C GLU A 36 -2.60 10.92 -1.72
N ARG A 37 -2.49 12.26 -1.64
CA ARG A 37 -3.44 13.17 -2.31
C ARG A 37 -3.40 13.02 -3.83
N VAL A 38 -2.22 13.01 -4.42
CA VAL A 38 -2.06 12.83 -5.87
C VAL A 38 -2.53 11.42 -6.28
N PHE A 39 -2.24 10.40 -5.47
CA PHE A 39 -2.73 9.04 -5.70
C PHE A 39 -4.26 8.97 -5.64
N PHE A 40 -4.89 9.65 -4.69
CA PHE A 40 -6.35 9.76 -4.62
C PHE A 40 -6.93 10.38 -5.89
N PHE A 41 -6.36 11.47 -6.39
CA PHE A 41 -6.82 12.09 -7.64
C PHE A 41 -6.58 11.20 -8.85
N LEU A 42 -5.49 10.42 -8.89
CA LEU A 42 -5.26 9.43 -9.96
C LEU A 42 -6.34 8.34 -9.93
N CYS A 43 -6.66 7.80 -8.75
CA CYS A 43 -7.77 6.85 -8.57
C CYS A 43 -9.11 7.47 -8.97
N LEU A 44 -9.35 8.74 -8.64
CA LEU A 44 -10.56 9.47 -9.06
C LEU A 44 -10.65 9.62 -10.58
N ALA A 45 -9.54 9.95 -11.25
CA ALA A 45 -9.50 10.04 -12.71
C ALA A 45 -9.78 8.68 -13.37
N LEU A 46 -9.19 7.61 -12.85
CA LEU A 46 -9.48 6.24 -13.30
C LEU A 46 -10.92 5.82 -12.95
N PHE A 47 -11.47 6.27 -11.83
CA PHE A 47 -12.86 6.04 -11.45
C PHE A 47 -13.82 6.70 -12.45
N PHE A 48 -13.54 7.93 -12.87
CA PHE A 48 -14.33 8.58 -13.91
C PHE A 48 -14.20 7.90 -15.27
N PHE A 49 -13.01 7.41 -15.61
CA PHE A 49 -12.81 6.62 -16.83
C PHE A 49 -13.61 5.30 -16.81
N TYR A 50 -13.42 4.47 -15.79
CA TYR A 50 -14.12 3.18 -15.68
C TYR A 50 -15.62 3.37 -15.46
N GLY A 51 -16.00 4.37 -14.65
CA GLY A 51 -17.38 4.67 -14.30
C GLY A 51 -18.17 5.23 -15.47
N GLY A 52 -17.59 6.17 -16.20
CA GLY A 52 -18.18 6.69 -17.44
C GLY A 52 -18.28 5.61 -18.52
N SER A 53 -17.23 4.80 -18.72
CA SER A 53 -17.28 3.67 -19.67
C SER A 53 -18.35 2.64 -19.28
N LEU A 54 -18.43 2.31 -17.99
CA LEU A 54 -19.42 1.36 -17.47
C LEU A 54 -20.83 1.91 -17.63
N LEU A 55 -21.05 3.19 -17.32
CA LEU A 55 -22.36 3.82 -17.45
C LEU A 55 -22.81 3.85 -18.91
N ALA A 56 -21.91 4.20 -19.82
CA ALA A 56 -22.18 4.19 -21.26
C ALA A 56 -22.50 2.77 -21.78
N LEU A 57 -21.73 1.76 -21.39
CA LEU A 57 -22.01 0.37 -21.76
C LEU A 57 -23.35 -0.12 -21.22
N ASN A 58 -23.67 0.15 -19.94
CA ASN A 58 -24.97 -0.25 -19.39
C ASN A 58 -26.11 0.51 -20.10
N ALA A 59 -25.92 1.79 -20.46
CA ALA A 59 -26.92 2.52 -21.22
C ALA A 59 -27.21 1.87 -22.58
N GLN A 60 -26.19 1.37 -23.28
CA GLN A 60 -26.35 0.65 -24.55
C GLN A 60 -27.02 -0.72 -24.38
N VAL A 61 -26.84 -1.38 -23.23
CA VAL A 61 -27.47 -2.68 -22.94
C VAL A 61 -28.95 -2.53 -22.58
N TYR A 62 -29.30 -1.52 -21.79
CA TYR A 62 -30.67 -1.36 -21.27
C TYR A 62 -31.59 -0.52 -22.16
N TYR A 63 -31.04 0.36 -22.99
CA TYR A 63 -31.83 1.24 -23.84
C TYR A 63 -31.52 0.99 -25.32
N SER A 64 -32.55 0.81 -26.13
CA SER A 64 -32.43 0.77 -27.59
C SER A 64 -31.92 2.10 -28.16
N GLN A 65 -32.30 3.21 -27.54
CA GLN A 65 -31.72 4.54 -27.74
C GLN A 65 -31.42 5.17 -26.38
N PRO A 66 -30.14 5.30 -25.99
CA PRO A 66 -29.80 5.79 -24.66
C PRO A 66 -30.16 7.28 -24.51
N PRO A 67 -30.72 7.71 -23.36
CA PRO A 67 -31.09 9.10 -23.13
C PRO A 67 -29.92 10.07 -23.35
N ALA A 68 -30.19 11.21 -24.00
CA ALA A 68 -29.17 12.22 -24.32
C ALA A 68 -28.45 12.76 -23.06
N LEU A 69 -29.18 12.95 -21.97
CA LEU A 69 -28.60 13.45 -20.72
C LEU A 69 -27.69 12.41 -20.04
N LEU A 70 -28.07 11.12 -20.11
CA LEU A 70 -27.27 10.03 -19.58
C LEU A 70 -25.96 9.85 -20.36
N THR A 71 -26.04 9.91 -21.69
CA THR A 71 -24.87 9.82 -22.57
C THR A 71 -23.94 11.02 -22.38
N ALA A 72 -24.48 12.24 -22.30
CA ALA A 72 -23.70 13.44 -22.01
C ALA A 72 -22.99 13.36 -20.65
N PHE A 73 -23.66 12.84 -19.62
CA PHE A 73 -23.05 12.66 -18.29
C PHE A 73 -21.94 11.60 -18.28
N ALA A 74 -22.20 10.42 -18.85
CA ALA A 74 -21.18 9.36 -18.99
C ALA A 74 -19.95 9.86 -19.76
N TRP A 75 -20.20 10.67 -20.78
CA TRP A 75 -19.19 11.28 -21.63
C TRP A 75 -18.37 12.35 -20.88
N ALA A 76 -19.00 13.22 -20.08
CA ALA A 76 -18.30 14.20 -19.26
C ALA A 76 -17.35 13.53 -18.25
N LEU A 77 -17.78 12.43 -17.62
CA LEU A 77 -16.95 11.63 -16.72
C LEU A 77 -15.73 11.05 -17.47
N LEU A 78 -15.96 10.37 -18.59
CA LEU A 78 -14.90 9.80 -19.43
C LEU A 78 -13.84 10.83 -19.82
N CYS A 79 -14.31 12.00 -20.28
CA CYS A 79 -13.46 13.11 -20.68
C CYS A 79 -12.63 13.61 -19.50
N MET A 80 -13.26 13.89 -18.36
CA MET A 80 -12.55 14.33 -17.16
C MET A 80 -11.48 13.32 -16.73
N GLY A 81 -11.83 12.02 -16.70
CA GLY A 81 -10.90 10.95 -16.37
C GLY A 81 -9.69 10.90 -17.31
N LEU A 82 -9.93 10.88 -18.63
CA LEU A 82 -8.86 10.79 -19.63
C LEU A 82 -7.98 12.03 -19.66
N CYS A 83 -8.52 13.23 -19.42
CA CYS A 83 -7.74 14.47 -19.39
C CYS A 83 -6.76 14.50 -18.21
N PHE A 84 -7.22 14.08 -17.02
CA PHE A 84 -6.38 14.15 -15.83
C PHE A 84 -5.45 12.94 -15.67
N LEU A 85 -5.66 11.86 -16.42
CA LEU A 85 -4.86 10.64 -16.30
C LEU A 85 -3.36 10.85 -16.63
N PRO A 86 -2.94 11.35 -17.80
CA PRO A 86 -1.51 11.57 -18.09
C PRO A 86 -0.77 12.46 -17.06
N PRO A 87 -1.27 13.65 -16.68
CA PRO A 87 -0.55 14.52 -15.76
C PRO A 87 -0.52 13.95 -14.34
N LEU A 88 -1.59 13.31 -13.86
CA LEU A 88 -1.59 12.70 -12.53
C LEU A 88 -0.64 11.50 -12.44
N LEU A 89 -0.50 10.74 -13.52
CA LEU A 89 0.42 9.60 -13.61
C LEU A 89 1.87 10.11 -13.47
N VAL A 90 2.23 11.16 -14.20
CA VAL A 90 3.55 11.82 -14.08
C VAL A 90 3.74 12.44 -12.69
N HIS A 91 2.73 13.12 -12.17
CA HIS A 91 2.77 13.79 -10.87
C HIS A 91 3.01 12.79 -9.74
N LEU A 92 2.34 11.63 -9.78
CA LEU A 92 2.52 10.57 -8.77
C LEU A 92 3.97 10.08 -8.72
N HIS A 93 4.59 9.82 -9.88
CA HIS A 93 5.98 9.35 -9.94
C HIS A 93 6.97 10.43 -9.49
N LEU A 94 6.68 11.70 -9.77
CA LEU A 94 7.49 12.82 -9.28
C LEU A 94 7.37 12.98 -7.75
N GLU A 95 6.18 12.87 -7.17
CA GLU A 95 6.01 12.87 -5.71
C GLU A 95 6.73 11.68 -5.06
N TYR A 96 6.62 10.48 -5.64
CA TYR A 96 7.34 9.30 -5.15
C TYR A 96 8.86 9.45 -5.27
N SER A 97 9.35 10.12 -6.31
CA SER A 97 10.78 10.40 -6.47
C SER A 97 11.30 11.39 -5.42
N GLU A 98 10.47 12.31 -4.94
CA GLU A 98 10.83 13.28 -3.90
C GLU A 98 10.89 12.61 -2.53
N THR A 99 9.96 11.69 -2.23
CA THR A 99 10.01 10.92 -0.97
C THR A 99 11.25 10.02 -0.89
N ARG A 100 11.74 9.51 -2.03
CA ARG A 100 12.99 8.73 -2.14
C ARG A 100 14.25 9.60 -2.32
N GLN A 101 14.13 10.93 -2.32
CA GLN A 101 15.25 11.88 -2.54
C GLN A 101 16.01 11.69 -3.87
N LEU A 102 15.39 11.08 -4.87
CA LEU A 102 16.00 10.82 -6.18
C LEU A 102 15.96 12.03 -7.11
N LEU A 103 15.03 12.97 -6.88
CA LEU A 103 14.88 14.18 -7.69
C LEU A 103 15.63 15.37 -7.07
N ARG A 104 16.66 15.85 -7.76
CA ARG A 104 17.42 17.05 -7.35
C ARG A 104 16.78 18.32 -7.94
N GLY A 105 16.11 19.10 -7.08
CA GLY A 105 15.69 20.48 -7.35
C GLY A 105 14.20 20.68 -7.62
N ARG A 106 13.56 21.54 -6.82
CA ARG A 106 12.12 21.87 -6.91
C ARG A 106 11.70 22.52 -8.24
N ALA A 107 12.60 23.24 -8.91
CA ALA A 107 12.32 23.89 -10.19
C ALA A 107 12.08 22.86 -11.32
N ARG A 108 12.87 21.78 -11.37
CA ARG A 108 12.73 20.72 -12.38
C ARG A 108 11.39 19.98 -12.22
N LYS A 109 10.98 19.72 -10.97
CA LYS A 109 9.65 19.16 -10.67
C LYS A 109 8.54 20.04 -11.26
N ARG A 110 8.55 21.34 -10.96
CA ARG A 110 7.53 22.29 -11.45
C ARG A 110 7.48 22.37 -12.97
N LEU A 111 8.64 22.35 -13.63
CA LEU A 111 8.72 22.39 -15.09
C LEU A 111 8.08 21.15 -15.73
N TRP A 112 8.39 19.95 -15.24
CA TRP A 112 7.75 18.72 -15.72
C TRP A 112 6.25 18.69 -15.45
N LEU A 113 5.82 19.11 -14.25
CA LEU A 113 4.40 19.22 -13.94
C LEU A 113 3.69 20.19 -14.90
N ALA A 114 4.24 21.39 -15.11
CA ALA A 114 3.68 22.37 -16.04
C ALA A 114 3.57 21.79 -17.46
N ALA A 115 4.61 21.12 -17.95
CA ALA A 115 4.64 20.52 -19.29
C ALA A 115 3.50 19.50 -19.51
N PHE A 116 3.14 18.72 -18.49
CA PHE A 116 2.05 17.73 -18.60
C PHE A 116 0.67 18.27 -18.22
N TYR A 117 0.57 19.30 -17.36
CA TYR A 117 -0.72 19.91 -17.01
C TYR A 117 -1.22 20.94 -18.04
N VAL A 118 -0.34 21.62 -18.80
CA VAL A 118 -0.76 22.58 -19.83
C VAL A 118 -1.64 21.95 -20.92
N PRO A 119 -1.33 20.75 -21.47
CA PRO A 119 -2.21 20.07 -22.41
C PRO A 119 -3.63 19.81 -21.88
N VAL A 120 -3.83 19.68 -20.56
CA VAL A 120 -5.18 19.52 -19.97
C VAL A 120 -6.06 20.71 -20.34
N VAL A 121 -5.53 21.93 -20.23
CA VAL A 121 -6.27 23.16 -20.56
C VAL A 121 -6.60 23.21 -22.05
N TYR A 122 -5.66 22.79 -22.90
CA TYR A 122 -5.90 22.69 -24.35
C TYR A 122 -7.02 21.71 -24.68
N PHE A 123 -6.98 20.48 -24.16
CA PHE A 123 -8.03 19.48 -24.39
C PHE A 123 -9.37 19.93 -23.79
N ALA A 124 -9.34 20.54 -22.60
CA ALA A 124 -10.53 21.05 -21.92
C ALA A 124 -11.28 22.13 -22.70
N LEU A 125 -10.55 23.10 -23.25
CA LEU A 125 -11.15 24.26 -23.93
C LEU A 125 -11.45 24.00 -25.41
N ARG A 126 -10.64 23.19 -26.09
CA ARG A 126 -10.76 23.01 -27.55
C ARG A 126 -11.45 21.73 -27.97
N VAL A 127 -11.17 20.61 -27.29
CA VAL A 127 -11.58 19.29 -27.79
C VAL A 127 -12.92 18.86 -27.22
N TYR A 128 -13.19 19.12 -25.94
CA TYR A 128 -14.46 18.71 -25.31
C TYR A 128 -15.72 19.43 -25.83
N PRO A 129 -15.74 20.75 -26.06
CA PRO A 129 -16.94 21.40 -26.59
C PRO A 129 -17.34 20.88 -27.98
N ILE A 130 -16.35 20.50 -28.80
CA ILE A 130 -16.55 19.95 -30.15
C ILE A 130 -17.12 18.54 -30.07
N LEU A 131 -16.63 17.72 -29.15
CA LEU A 131 -17.13 16.36 -28.94
C LEU A 131 -18.53 16.32 -28.29
N LEU A 132 -18.88 17.29 -27.42
CA LEU A 132 -20.25 17.48 -26.89
C LEU A 132 -21.29 17.72 -27.98
N SER A 133 -20.88 18.36 -29.08
CA SER A 133 -21.80 18.82 -30.14
C SER A 133 -22.29 17.72 -31.08
N GLY A 134 -21.99 16.43 -30.80
CA GLY A 134 -22.78 15.31 -31.32
C GLY A 134 -22.17 14.51 -32.47
N ARG A 135 -20.92 14.04 -32.36
CA ARG A 135 -20.37 13.03 -33.30
C ARG A 135 -19.90 11.77 -32.59
N GLY A 136 -20.64 10.67 -32.82
CA GLY A 136 -20.17 9.27 -32.87
C GLY A 136 -19.02 8.87 -31.94
N PHE A 137 -19.07 9.25 -30.66
CA PHE A 137 -18.02 8.93 -29.71
C PHE A 137 -18.08 7.44 -29.41
N ASP A 138 -17.00 6.72 -29.73
CA ASP A 138 -16.94 5.29 -29.45
C ASP A 138 -16.65 5.06 -27.96
N PHE A 139 -17.71 4.75 -27.22
CA PHE A 139 -17.63 4.38 -25.80
C PHE A 139 -16.83 3.10 -25.55
N LEU A 140 -16.60 2.30 -26.60
CA LEU A 140 -15.77 1.11 -26.55
C LEU A 140 -14.27 1.46 -26.59
N THR A 141 -13.91 2.53 -27.29
CA THR A 141 -12.54 2.99 -27.49
C THR A 141 -12.43 4.52 -27.35
N PRO A 142 -12.69 5.07 -26.14
CA PRO A 142 -12.84 6.51 -25.94
C PRO A 142 -11.57 7.33 -26.27
N GLY A 143 -10.39 6.69 -26.25
CA GLY A 143 -9.11 7.31 -26.65
C GLY A 143 -9.02 7.65 -28.14
N ASN A 144 -9.64 6.84 -29.01
CA ASN A 144 -9.63 7.09 -30.46
C ASN A 144 -10.36 8.39 -30.82
N SER A 145 -11.40 8.71 -30.05
CA SER A 145 -12.20 9.93 -30.25
C SER A 145 -11.45 11.22 -29.87
N LEU A 146 -10.37 11.13 -29.08
CA LEU A 146 -9.52 12.28 -28.71
C LEU A 146 -8.40 12.54 -29.71
N GLY A 147 -8.21 11.64 -30.68
CA GLY A 147 -7.28 11.78 -31.80
C GLY A 147 -5.80 11.54 -31.44
N ARG A 148 -4.94 11.66 -32.46
CA ARG A 148 -3.52 11.31 -32.39
C ARG A 148 -2.74 12.09 -31.34
N GLY A 149 -3.08 13.38 -31.14
CA GLY A 149 -2.41 14.24 -30.16
C GLY A 149 -2.55 13.71 -28.73
N PHE A 150 -3.72 13.15 -28.39
CA PHE A 150 -3.93 12.52 -27.09
C PHE A 150 -3.09 11.25 -26.92
N GLY A 151 -3.04 10.40 -27.96
CA GLY A 151 -2.21 9.20 -27.96
C GLY A 151 -0.72 9.49 -27.73
N ILE A 152 -0.18 10.54 -28.38
CA ILE A 152 1.21 10.97 -28.16
C ILE A 152 1.42 11.45 -26.72
N TRP A 153 0.50 12.26 -26.19
CA TRP A 153 0.61 12.81 -24.84
C TRP A 153 0.51 11.74 -23.74
N LEU A 154 -0.46 10.84 -23.85
CA LEU A 154 -0.62 9.70 -22.93
C LEU A 154 0.57 8.72 -23.06
N GLY A 155 0.99 8.40 -24.28
CA GLY A 155 2.17 7.57 -24.53
C GLY A 155 3.43 8.16 -23.90
N ALA A 156 3.66 9.47 -24.06
CA ALA A 156 4.79 10.16 -23.43
C ALA A 156 4.74 10.11 -21.90
N ALA A 157 3.56 10.26 -21.30
CA ALA A 157 3.39 10.12 -19.84
C ALA A 157 3.72 8.70 -19.36
N LEU A 158 3.26 7.66 -20.08
CA LEU A 158 3.56 6.27 -19.74
C LEU A 158 5.04 5.92 -19.89
N VAL A 159 5.70 6.41 -20.95
CA VAL A 159 7.16 6.24 -21.12
C VAL A 159 7.90 6.94 -19.99
N PHE A 160 7.54 8.19 -19.67
CA PHE A 160 8.13 8.94 -18.56
C PHE A 160 8.03 8.15 -17.25
N SER A 161 6.85 7.62 -16.95
CA SER A 161 6.60 6.84 -15.75
C SER A 161 7.32 5.49 -15.75
N SER A 162 7.39 4.79 -16.88
CA SER A 162 8.19 3.57 -17.03
C SER A 162 9.68 3.81 -16.74
N VAL A 163 10.23 4.93 -17.22
CA VAL A 163 11.62 5.32 -16.93
C VAL A 163 11.83 5.57 -15.43
N TRP A 164 10.87 6.19 -14.75
CA TRP A 164 10.92 6.38 -13.31
C TRP A 164 10.80 5.08 -12.54
N GLU A 165 9.90 4.20 -12.92
CA GLU A 165 9.75 2.87 -12.32
C GLU A 165 11.03 2.04 -12.46
N MET A 166 11.70 2.09 -13.61
CA MET A 166 13.02 1.46 -13.80
C MET A 166 14.12 2.08 -12.92
N ARG A 167 14.02 3.37 -12.58
CA ARG A 167 14.93 4.00 -11.62
C ARG A 167 14.60 3.55 -10.19
N PHE A 168 13.32 3.44 -9.84
CA PHE A 168 12.90 2.94 -8.54
C PHE A 168 13.32 1.49 -8.31
N SER A 169 13.26 0.64 -9.34
CA SER A 169 13.73 -0.75 -9.24
C SER A 169 15.23 -0.81 -8.90
N ARG A 170 16.07 0.02 -9.54
CA ARG A 170 17.52 0.07 -9.27
C ARG A 170 17.88 0.62 -7.88
N SER A 171 16.97 1.34 -7.25
CA SER A 171 17.15 1.90 -5.91
C SER A 171 16.26 1.21 -4.87
N ALA A 172 15.71 0.05 -5.21
CA ALA A 172 14.86 -0.71 -4.31
C ALA A 172 15.71 -1.35 -3.19
N PRO A 173 15.24 -1.32 -1.93
CA PRO A 173 15.96 -1.93 -0.80
C PRO A 173 15.89 -3.46 -0.81
N ASP A 174 14.82 -4.03 -1.38
CA ASP A 174 14.57 -5.48 -1.39
C ASP A 174 14.33 -6.00 -2.81
N ASP A 175 14.74 -7.24 -3.07
CA ASP A 175 14.52 -7.96 -4.34
C ASP A 175 13.04 -7.96 -4.77
N ARG A 176 12.11 -8.05 -3.82
CA ARG A 176 10.67 -8.07 -4.11
C ARG A 176 10.14 -6.72 -4.55
N GLN A 177 10.65 -5.63 -3.96
CA GLN A 177 10.31 -4.27 -4.38
C GLN A 177 10.92 -3.98 -5.76
N GLU A 178 12.14 -4.47 -6.02
CA GLU A 178 12.75 -4.38 -7.36
C GLU A 178 11.87 -5.06 -8.42
N ILE A 179 11.45 -6.32 -8.17
CA ILE A 179 10.61 -7.06 -9.10
C ILE A 179 9.29 -6.34 -9.35
N PHE A 180 8.65 -5.79 -8.32
CA PHE A 180 7.42 -5.01 -8.47
C PHE A 180 7.62 -3.83 -9.43
N HIS A 181 8.61 -2.97 -9.15
CA HIS A 181 8.91 -1.81 -9.97
C HIS A 181 9.30 -2.20 -11.40
N ARG A 182 10.04 -3.30 -11.59
CA ARG A 182 10.46 -3.79 -12.91
C ARG A 182 9.28 -4.30 -13.73
N VAL A 183 8.35 -5.04 -13.12
CA VAL A 183 7.12 -5.52 -13.76
C VAL A 183 6.20 -4.35 -14.09
N LEU A 184 6.11 -3.36 -13.21
CA LEU A 184 5.33 -2.15 -13.46
C LEU A 184 5.93 -1.32 -14.61
N ALA A 185 7.25 -1.14 -14.63
CA ALA A 185 7.97 -0.46 -15.69
C ALA A 185 7.75 -1.12 -17.06
N SER A 186 7.89 -2.46 -17.14
CA SER A 186 7.70 -3.19 -18.39
C SER A 186 6.25 -3.12 -18.87
N GLY A 187 5.28 -3.27 -17.96
CA GLY A 187 3.86 -3.16 -18.29
C GLY A 187 3.45 -1.76 -18.78
N LEU A 188 3.96 -0.70 -18.14
CA LEU A 188 3.76 0.68 -18.60
C LEU A 188 4.37 0.91 -20.00
N LEU A 189 5.56 0.35 -20.25
CA LEU A 189 6.25 0.46 -21.54
C LEU A 189 5.49 -0.27 -22.66
N VAL A 190 5.03 -1.50 -22.39
CA VAL A 190 4.18 -2.26 -23.33
C VAL A 190 2.89 -1.49 -23.61
N THR A 191 2.26 -0.92 -22.59
CA THR A 191 1.04 -0.12 -22.76
C THR A 191 1.30 1.14 -23.59
N ALA A 192 2.44 1.81 -23.36
CA ALA A 192 2.83 2.96 -24.16
C ALA A 192 3.04 2.59 -25.64
N PHE A 193 3.70 1.46 -25.89
CA PHE A 193 3.90 0.93 -27.24
C PHE A 193 2.56 0.63 -27.92
N LEU A 194 1.64 -0.05 -27.24
CA LEU A 194 0.29 -0.34 -27.77
C LEU A 194 -0.50 0.93 -28.07
N ILE A 195 -0.42 1.96 -27.21
CA ILE A 195 -1.10 3.24 -27.46
C ILE A 195 -0.50 3.95 -28.68
N PHE A 196 0.82 3.91 -28.86
CA PHE A 196 1.49 4.48 -30.02
C PHE A 196 1.10 3.76 -31.32
N GLU A 197 1.08 2.42 -31.30
CA GLU A 197 0.61 1.62 -32.44
C GLU A 197 -0.85 1.90 -32.79
N LEU A 198 -1.74 1.97 -31.79
CA LEU A 198 -3.18 2.20 -32.03
C LEU A 198 -3.53 3.61 -32.52
N HIS A 199 -2.80 4.65 -32.08
CA HIS A 199 -3.20 6.05 -32.30
C HIS A 199 -2.24 6.87 -33.18
N VAL A 200 -0.99 6.44 -33.34
CA VAL A 200 0.06 7.28 -33.98
C VAL A 200 0.69 6.59 -35.19
N SER A 201 0.89 5.27 -35.13
CA SER A 201 1.59 4.52 -36.17
C SER A 201 0.86 4.61 -37.52
N PRO A 202 1.53 5.09 -38.59
CA PRO A 202 0.97 5.08 -39.95
C PRO A 202 1.04 3.68 -40.58
N TRP A 203 1.80 2.76 -39.96
CA TRP A 203 1.93 1.38 -40.36
C TRP A 203 0.76 0.64 -39.71
N HIS A 204 -0.36 0.49 -40.43
CA HIS A 204 -1.63 -0.04 -39.95
C HIS A 204 -1.55 -1.55 -39.61
N ARG A 205 -0.61 -1.98 -38.76
CA ARG A 205 -0.53 -3.38 -38.26
C ARG A 205 -1.70 -3.70 -37.36
N PHE A 206 -2.15 -2.70 -36.59
CA PHE A 206 -3.37 -2.74 -35.80
C PHE A 206 -4.20 -1.53 -36.19
N THR A 207 -5.42 -1.74 -36.66
CA THR A 207 -6.34 -0.63 -36.89
C THR A 207 -6.83 -0.12 -35.55
N SER A 208 -7.09 1.19 -35.44
CA SER A 208 -7.66 1.81 -34.23
C SER A 208 -8.98 1.13 -33.80
N ASP A 209 -9.64 0.43 -34.74
CA ASP A 209 -10.88 -0.32 -34.51
C ASP A 209 -10.68 -1.71 -33.90
N ASP A 210 -9.45 -2.19 -33.63
CA ASP A 210 -9.26 -3.51 -33.02
C ASP A 210 -9.85 -3.54 -31.59
N PRO A 211 -10.98 -4.23 -31.37
CA PRO A 211 -11.68 -4.17 -30.10
C PRO A 211 -10.93 -4.91 -28.99
N TRP A 212 -10.05 -5.85 -29.32
CA TRP A 212 -9.36 -6.69 -28.34
C TRP A 212 -8.21 -5.94 -27.69
N ILE A 213 -7.36 -5.31 -28.51
CA ILE A 213 -6.19 -4.57 -28.03
C ILE A 213 -6.63 -3.34 -27.24
N SER A 214 -7.63 -2.61 -27.74
CA SER A 214 -8.21 -1.46 -27.04
C SER A 214 -8.79 -1.85 -25.67
N THR A 215 -9.48 -2.99 -25.59
CA THR A 215 -9.96 -3.54 -24.31
C THR A 215 -8.81 -3.90 -23.38
N GLY A 216 -7.77 -4.57 -23.91
CA GLY A 216 -6.58 -4.92 -23.14
C GLY A 216 -5.90 -3.70 -22.53
N VAL A 217 -5.70 -2.64 -23.33
CA VAL A 217 -5.13 -1.36 -22.87
C VAL A 217 -6.00 -0.70 -21.79
N ALA A 218 -7.33 -0.72 -21.97
CA ALA A 218 -8.25 -0.13 -21.00
C ALA A 218 -8.29 -0.88 -19.65
N LEU A 219 -8.12 -2.21 -19.67
CA LEU A 219 -8.14 -3.05 -18.47
C LEU A 219 -6.75 -3.20 -17.83
N PHE A 220 -5.68 -2.89 -18.55
CA PHE A 220 -4.31 -3.02 -18.06
C PHE A 220 -4.08 -2.37 -16.68
N PRO A 221 -4.55 -1.13 -16.39
CA PRO A 221 -4.33 -0.49 -15.08
C PRO A 221 -4.90 -1.26 -13.87
N ILE A 222 -5.82 -2.20 -14.07
CA ILE A 222 -6.38 -3.03 -13.00
C ILE A 222 -5.31 -3.97 -12.43
N LEU A 223 -4.43 -4.52 -13.27
CA LEU A 223 -3.38 -5.44 -12.86
C LEU A 223 -2.34 -4.83 -11.89
N PRO A 224 -1.69 -3.68 -12.20
CA PRO A 224 -0.74 -3.09 -11.28
C PRO A 224 -1.41 -2.54 -10.01
N LEU A 225 -2.62 -1.99 -10.11
CA LEU A 225 -3.34 -1.46 -8.93
C LEU A 225 -3.85 -2.55 -7.99
N SER A 226 -4.23 -3.71 -8.52
CA SER A 226 -4.55 -4.90 -7.71
C SER A 226 -3.29 -5.51 -7.11
N GLY A 227 -2.19 -5.60 -7.87
CA GLY A 227 -0.89 -6.00 -7.35
C GLY A 227 -0.42 -5.12 -6.19
N LEU A 228 -0.65 -3.80 -6.28
CA LEU A 228 -0.32 -2.84 -5.24
C LEU A 228 -1.06 -3.13 -3.92
N ILE A 229 -2.26 -3.73 -3.94
CA ILE A 229 -2.97 -4.18 -2.72
C ILE A 229 -2.13 -5.22 -1.98
N TYR A 230 -1.61 -6.22 -2.70
CA TYR A 230 -0.77 -7.25 -2.10
C TYR A 230 0.50 -6.65 -1.48
N TYR A 231 1.13 -5.69 -2.16
CA TYR A 231 2.34 -5.05 -1.64
C TYR A 231 2.07 -4.12 -0.45
N VAL A 232 0.93 -3.41 -0.43
CA VAL A 232 0.52 -2.59 0.72
C VAL A 232 0.17 -3.47 1.92
N GLN A 233 -0.53 -4.58 1.71
CA GLN A 233 -0.92 -5.49 2.80
C GLN A 233 0.27 -6.25 3.38
N LYS A 234 1.17 -6.77 2.53
CA LYS A 234 2.26 -7.65 2.97
C LYS A 234 3.54 -6.92 3.36
N PHE A 235 3.84 -5.79 2.74
CA PHE A 235 5.12 -5.09 2.89
C PHE A 235 4.97 -3.63 3.34
N ASN A 236 3.76 -3.19 3.68
CA ASN A 236 3.46 -1.82 4.06
C ASN A 236 4.04 -0.79 3.06
N PHE A 237 3.99 -1.13 1.77
CA PHE A 237 4.77 -0.51 0.68
C PHE A 237 4.50 1.00 0.45
N LEU A 238 3.57 1.62 1.18
CA LEU A 238 3.29 3.06 1.13
C LEU A 238 3.04 3.68 2.51
N GLN A 239 3.34 2.98 3.61
CA GLN A 239 2.97 3.39 4.98
C GLN A 239 1.45 3.65 5.18
N ILE A 240 0.62 3.24 4.21
CA ILE A 240 -0.85 3.30 4.22
C ILE A 240 -1.41 2.27 5.22
N GLY A 241 -0.62 1.25 5.60
CA GLY A 241 -1.02 0.12 6.44
C GLY A 241 -1.20 0.39 7.94
N ARG A 242 -1.29 1.65 8.40
CA ARG A 242 -1.44 1.98 9.84
C ARG A 242 -2.74 1.46 10.47
N GLN A 243 -3.70 1.02 9.67
CA GLN A 243 -4.92 0.34 10.14
C GLN A 243 -5.21 -0.86 9.24
N ARG A 244 -4.42 -1.93 9.36
CA ARG A 244 -4.65 -3.18 8.62
C ARG A 244 -6.11 -3.65 8.75
N ASN A 245 -6.72 -3.49 9.93
CA ASN A 245 -8.14 -3.78 10.18
C ASN A 245 -9.11 -3.02 9.24
N LEU A 246 -8.83 -1.75 8.93
CA LEU A 246 -9.64 -0.95 8.01
C LEU A 246 -9.48 -1.44 6.57
N VAL A 247 -8.23 -1.66 6.12
CA VAL A 247 -7.95 -2.21 4.78
C VAL A 247 -8.65 -3.55 4.60
N TYR A 248 -8.61 -4.41 5.61
CA TYR A 248 -9.27 -5.72 5.58
C TYR A 248 -10.79 -5.64 5.57
N ALA A 249 -11.40 -4.84 6.44
CA ALA A 249 -12.86 -4.66 6.46
C ALA A 249 -13.36 -4.12 5.12
N ILE A 250 -12.69 -3.12 4.58
CA ILE A 250 -13.01 -2.55 3.26
C ILE A 250 -12.81 -3.61 2.18
N SER A 251 -11.72 -4.39 2.20
CA SER A 251 -11.50 -5.47 1.23
C SER A 251 -12.64 -6.49 1.24
N VAL A 252 -13.17 -6.89 2.40
CA VAL A 252 -14.29 -7.85 2.48
C VAL A 252 -15.55 -7.29 1.83
N THR A 253 -15.96 -6.08 2.21
CA THR A 253 -17.12 -5.41 1.59
C THR A 253 -16.93 -5.23 0.09
N PHE A 254 -15.71 -4.89 -0.30
CA PHE A 254 -15.33 -4.68 -1.68
C PHE A 254 -15.42 -5.95 -2.53
N PHE A 255 -14.84 -7.05 -2.04
CA PHE A 255 -14.93 -8.35 -2.70
C PHE A 255 -16.38 -8.83 -2.76
N ALA A 256 -17.18 -8.60 -1.72
CA ALA A 256 -18.60 -8.93 -1.75
C ALA A 256 -19.36 -8.16 -2.85
N LEU A 257 -19.10 -6.85 -3.01
CA LEU A 257 -19.71 -6.03 -4.08
C LEU A 257 -19.24 -6.47 -5.48
N LEU A 258 -17.94 -6.69 -5.65
CA LEU A 258 -17.36 -7.17 -6.91
C LEU A 258 -17.95 -8.52 -7.29
N TYR A 259 -18.09 -9.40 -6.30
CA TYR A 259 -18.68 -10.71 -6.46
C TYR A 259 -20.17 -10.66 -6.83
N LEU A 260 -20.98 -9.92 -6.09
CA LEU A 260 -22.40 -9.73 -6.42
C LEU A 260 -22.59 -9.15 -7.82
N SER A 261 -21.76 -8.18 -8.20
CA SER A 261 -21.82 -7.63 -9.55
C SER A 261 -21.36 -8.61 -10.62
N LEU A 262 -20.35 -9.44 -10.34
CA LEU A 262 -19.87 -10.46 -11.29
C LEU A 262 -20.95 -11.51 -11.54
N VAL A 263 -21.59 -12.00 -10.47
CA VAL A 263 -22.68 -12.97 -10.55
C VAL A 263 -23.84 -12.44 -11.39
N ARG A 264 -24.28 -11.20 -11.14
CA ARG A 264 -25.34 -10.58 -11.94
C ARG A 264 -24.99 -10.51 -13.42
N ARG A 265 -23.74 -10.18 -13.75
CA ARG A 265 -23.28 -10.04 -15.15
C ARG A 265 -23.09 -11.38 -15.84
N VAL A 266 -22.59 -12.39 -15.11
CA VAL A 266 -22.47 -13.77 -15.62
C VAL A 266 -23.86 -14.37 -15.83
N GLY A 267 -24.85 -14.05 -14.99
CA GLY A 267 -26.25 -14.46 -15.17
C GLY A 267 -26.82 -13.98 -16.50
N ILE A 268 -26.69 -12.68 -16.79
CA ILE A 268 -27.12 -12.09 -18.06
C ILE A 268 -26.38 -12.74 -19.26
N TRP A 269 -25.10 -13.07 -19.09
CA TRP A 269 -24.35 -13.79 -20.13
C TRP A 269 -24.86 -15.22 -20.38
N LEU A 270 -25.42 -15.86 -19.35
CA LEU A 270 -25.91 -17.24 -19.39
C LEU A 270 -27.38 -17.36 -19.85
N GLU A 271 -28.15 -16.28 -19.87
CA GLU A 271 -29.54 -16.22 -20.36
C GLU A 271 -29.78 -16.87 -21.75
N PRO A 272 -28.88 -16.80 -22.75
CA PRO A 272 -29.09 -17.47 -24.03
C PRO A 272 -28.85 -18.99 -23.97
N MET A 273 -28.20 -19.51 -22.93
CA MET A 273 -27.87 -20.94 -22.81
C MET A 273 -28.71 -21.68 -21.77
N LEU A 274 -29.26 -20.97 -20.79
CA LEU A 274 -30.04 -21.55 -19.70
C LEU A 274 -31.29 -20.68 -19.42
N PRO A 275 -32.43 -21.30 -19.06
CA PRO A 275 -33.60 -20.56 -18.59
C PRO A 275 -33.22 -19.55 -17.50
N PRO A 276 -33.85 -18.37 -17.45
CA PRO A 276 -33.54 -17.34 -16.45
C PRO A 276 -33.70 -17.86 -15.01
N GLU A 277 -34.66 -18.76 -14.74
CA GLU A 277 -34.82 -19.37 -13.42
C GLU A 277 -33.67 -20.35 -13.09
N ALA A 278 -33.21 -21.12 -14.07
CA ALA A 278 -32.13 -22.10 -13.90
C ALA A 278 -30.76 -21.42 -13.76
N SER A 279 -30.48 -20.38 -14.54
CA SER A 279 -29.24 -19.60 -14.45
C SER A 279 -29.14 -18.87 -13.11
N ALA A 280 -30.23 -18.26 -12.63
CA ALA A 280 -30.28 -17.63 -11.32
C ALA A 280 -30.09 -18.64 -10.18
N ALA A 281 -30.73 -19.81 -10.26
CA ALA A 281 -30.60 -20.88 -9.26
C ALA A 281 -29.18 -21.48 -9.23
N ILE A 282 -28.59 -21.77 -10.40
CA ILE A 282 -27.22 -22.29 -10.51
C ILE A 282 -26.22 -21.27 -9.97
N LEU A 283 -26.39 -19.99 -10.30
CA LEU A 283 -25.53 -18.92 -9.80
C LEU A 283 -25.67 -18.71 -8.30
N LEU A 284 -26.88 -18.77 -7.74
CA LEU A 284 -27.12 -18.74 -6.29
C LEU A 284 -26.55 -19.98 -5.58
N PHE A 285 -26.61 -21.15 -6.22
CA PHE A 285 -26.05 -22.38 -5.67
C PHE A 285 -24.52 -22.33 -5.63
N ILE A 286 -23.90 -21.93 -6.74
CA ILE A 286 -22.47 -21.58 -6.78
C ILE A 286 -22.16 -20.48 -5.77
N LEU A 287 -23.09 -19.52 -5.58
CA LEU A 287 -22.94 -18.42 -4.63
C LEU A 287 -22.71 -18.93 -3.21
N VAL A 288 -23.65 -19.73 -2.73
CA VAL A 288 -23.65 -20.27 -1.37
C VAL A 288 -22.47 -21.20 -1.16
N ILE A 289 -22.13 -22.03 -2.16
CA ILE A 289 -21.00 -22.97 -2.08
C ILE A 289 -19.66 -22.24 -2.02
N PHE A 290 -19.47 -21.17 -2.79
CA PHE A 290 -18.19 -20.45 -2.84
C PHE A 290 -18.07 -19.36 -1.77
N PHE A 291 -19.16 -18.88 -1.19
CA PHE A 291 -19.13 -17.86 -0.15
C PHE A 291 -18.37 -18.32 1.09
N GLU A 292 -18.65 -19.53 1.57
CA GLU A 292 -18.01 -20.09 2.75
C GLU A 292 -16.49 -20.34 2.61
N PRO A 293 -15.97 -20.99 1.55
CA PRO A 293 -14.53 -21.15 1.37
C PRO A 293 -13.84 -19.80 1.09
N LEU A 294 -14.49 -18.85 0.41
CA LEU A 294 -13.96 -17.51 0.22
C LEU A 294 -13.83 -16.79 1.56
N GLN A 295 -14.88 -16.79 2.40
CA GLN A 295 -14.85 -16.18 3.72
C GLN A 295 -13.81 -16.87 4.63
N ARG A 296 -13.69 -18.20 4.59
CA ARG A 296 -12.67 -18.95 5.36
C ARG A 296 -11.25 -18.65 4.88
N PHE A 297 -11.02 -18.53 3.57
CA PHE A 297 -9.71 -18.19 3.02
C PHE A 297 -9.28 -16.77 3.40
N LEU A 298 -10.21 -15.80 3.31
CA LEU A 298 -9.96 -14.45 3.81
C LEU A 298 -9.76 -14.46 5.34
N GLY A 299 -10.61 -15.17 6.10
CA GLY A 299 -10.52 -15.30 7.55
C GLY A 299 -9.19 -15.88 8.05
N LYS A 300 -8.66 -16.92 7.39
CA LYS A 300 -7.36 -17.51 7.74
C LYS A 300 -6.21 -16.53 7.53
N ARG A 301 -6.17 -15.81 6.41
CA ARG A 301 -5.16 -14.77 6.15
C ARG A 301 -5.23 -13.61 7.15
N LEU A 302 -6.43 -13.29 7.63
CA LEU A 302 -6.68 -12.25 8.64
C LEU A 302 -6.15 -12.66 10.03
N HIS A 303 -6.38 -13.91 10.44
CA HIS A 303 -5.94 -14.41 11.75
C HIS A 303 -4.48 -14.81 11.81
N GLU A 304 -3.93 -15.40 10.74
CA GLU A 304 -2.52 -15.81 10.69
C GLU A 304 -1.59 -14.60 10.90
N THR A 305 -1.90 -13.44 10.32
CA THR A 305 -1.02 -12.25 10.42
C THR A 305 -1.06 -11.61 11.82
N ALA A 306 -2.23 -11.59 12.47
CA ALA A 306 -2.37 -11.02 13.82
C ALA A 306 -1.83 -11.95 14.92
N GLN A 307 -2.07 -13.27 14.82
CA GLN A 307 -1.55 -14.25 15.78
C GLN A 307 -0.03 -14.39 15.69
N THR A 308 0.55 -14.33 14.48
CA THR A 308 2.02 -14.40 14.33
C THR A 308 2.74 -13.21 14.97
N GLU A 309 2.12 -12.02 15.04
CA GLU A 309 2.71 -10.83 15.68
C GLU A 309 2.61 -10.87 17.22
N ILE A 310 1.49 -11.35 17.78
CA ILE A 310 1.35 -11.55 19.23
C ILE A 310 2.29 -12.66 19.72
N ASP A 311 2.36 -13.79 18.98
CA ASP A 311 3.26 -14.90 19.30
C ASP A 311 4.74 -14.49 19.24
N ARG A 312 5.11 -13.62 18.29
CA ARG A 312 6.47 -13.05 18.23
C ARG A 312 6.75 -12.22 19.47
N THR A 313 5.86 -11.27 19.82
CA THR A 313 6.00 -10.37 20.98
C THR A 313 6.11 -11.14 22.30
N GLN A 314 5.30 -12.21 22.45
CA GLN A 314 5.34 -13.07 23.62
C GLN A 314 6.63 -13.89 23.74
N ARG A 315 7.16 -14.43 22.64
CA ARG A 315 8.44 -15.19 22.65
C ARG A 315 9.62 -14.36 23.12
N ILE A 316 9.66 -13.07 22.79
CA ILE A 316 10.74 -12.18 23.23
C ILE A 316 10.55 -11.81 24.69
N THR A 317 9.32 -11.52 25.10
CA THR A 317 9.04 -11.22 26.51
C THR A 317 9.46 -12.41 27.38
N SER A 318 9.22 -13.65 26.94
CA SER A 318 9.74 -14.84 27.62
C SER A 318 11.27 -14.93 27.58
N ALA A 319 11.91 -14.67 26.43
CA ALA A 319 13.37 -14.74 26.30
C ALA A 319 14.11 -13.67 27.14
N ILE A 320 13.61 -12.42 27.14
CA ILE A 320 14.13 -11.32 27.96
C ILE A 320 13.96 -11.66 29.45
N ARG A 321 12.82 -12.22 29.87
CA ARG A 321 12.62 -12.68 31.25
C ARG A 321 13.57 -13.81 31.64
N GLU A 322 13.89 -14.70 30.73
CA GLU A 322 14.84 -15.81 30.98
C GLU A 322 16.28 -15.29 31.16
N VAL A 323 16.71 -14.34 30.32
CA VAL A 323 18.03 -13.70 30.47
C VAL A 323 18.10 -12.84 31.73
N ALA A 324 17.02 -12.14 32.09
CA ALA A 324 16.98 -11.33 33.30
C ALA A 324 17.16 -12.14 34.60
N ARG A 325 16.73 -13.41 34.60
CA ARG A 325 16.94 -14.34 35.73
C ARG A 325 18.42 -14.68 35.98
N GLN A 326 19.31 -14.39 35.04
CA GLN A 326 20.74 -14.61 35.20
C GLN A 326 21.43 -13.51 36.04
N GLY A 327 20.73 -12.41 36.35
CA GLY A 327 21.23 -11.35 37.24
C GLY A 327 22.46 -10.59 36.71
N ASN A 328 22.56 -10.41 35.38
CA ASN A 328 23.62 -9.63 34.76
C ASN A 328 23.03 -8.55 33.85
N LEU A 329 23.09 -7.32 34.33
CA LEU A 329 22.46 -6.15 33.72
C LEU A 329 23.07 -5.78 32.35
N GLU A 330 24.39 -5.92 32.19
CA GLU A 330 25.08 -5.66 30.91
C GLU A 330 24.74 -6.70 29.83
N LYS A 331 24.65 -7.97 30.22
CA LYS A 331 24.22 -9.05 29.31
C LYS A 331 22.77 -8.89 28.88
N LEU A 332 21.89 -8.50 29.81
CA LEU A 332 20.49 -8.23 29.50
C LEU A 332 20.37 -7.05 28.52
N ARG A 333 21.11 -5.96 28.75
CA ARG A 333 21.16 -4.81 27.84
C ARG A 333 21.58 -5.22 26.42
N THR A 334 22.69 -5.94 26.30
CA THR A 334 23.23 -6.38 25.00
C THR A 334 22.24 -7.31 24.29
N PHE A 335 21.58 -8.20 25.03
CA PHE A 335 20.58 -9.11 24.49
C PHE A 335 19.32 -8.39 24.00
N VAL A 336 18.85 -7.38 24.73
CA VAL A 336 17.73 -6.53 24.31
C VAL A 336 18.09 -5.74 23.05
N GLU A 337 19.28 -5.14 23.00
CA GLU A 337 19.75 -4.40 21.82
C GLU A 337 19.86 -5.29 20.57
N LEU A 338 20.49 -6.47 20.71
CA LEU A 338 20.63 -7.41 19.59
C LEU A 338 19.28 -8.00 19.16
N GLY A 339 18.45 -8.39 20.12
CA GLY A 339 17.13 -8.98 19.87
C GLY A 339 16.15 -8.01 19.23
N VAL A 340 16.15 -6.74 19.68
CA VAL A 340 15.36 -5.67 19.04
C VAL A 340 15.87 -5.39 17.63
N LYS A 341 17.19 -5.39 17.41
CA LYS A 341 17.78 -5.17 16.08
C LYS A 341 17.39 -6.26 15.07
N GLU A 342 17.64 -7.52 15.41
CA GLU A 342 17.47 -8.65 14.48
C GLU A 342 16.00 -8.89 14.12
N MET A 343 15.10 -8.82 15.10
CA MET A 343 13.70 -9.15 14.87
C MET A 343 12.89 -8.09 14.13
N PHE A 344 13.13 -6.82 14.45
CA PHE A 344 12.43 -5.71 13.79
C PHE A 344 13.17 -5.27 12.53
N GLU A 345 14.18 -6.03 12.10
CA GLU A 345 15.04 -5.76 10.94
C GLU A 345 15.50 -4.31 10.94
N LEU A 346 15.97 -3.84 12.11
CA LEU A 346 16.41 -2.46 12.31
C LEU A 346 17.89 -2.35 11.96
N SER A 347 18.32 -1.17 11.51
CA SER A 347 19.72 -0.91 11.21
C SER A 347 20.56 -0.87 12.49
N GLU A 348 20.04 -0.21 13.54
CA GLU A 348 20.67 -0.08 14.85
C GLU A 348 19.60 0.02 15.95
N ALA A 349 19.90 -0.55 17.12
CA ALA A 349 19.11 -0.41 18.34
C ALA A 349 20.07 -0.19 19.52
N GLY A 350 19.74 0.72 20.42
CA GLY A 350 20.55 1.06 21.59
C GLY A 350 19.66 1.32 22.80
N LEU A 351 19.98 0.72 23.93
CA LEU A 351 19.29 0.90 25.20
C LEU A 351 20.17 1.76 26.10
N THR A 352 19.64 2.89 26.57
CA THR A 352 20.30 3.71 27.59
C THR A 352 19.51 3.63 28.87
N LEU A 353 20.14 3.18 29.95
CA LEU A 353 19.55 3.11 31.30
C LEU A 353 20.08 4.28 32.12
N PHE A 354 19.20 4.89 32.93
CA PHE A 354 19.52 5.96 33.86
C PHE A 354 19.61 5.40 35.28
N ASP A 355 20.51 5.96 36.08
CA ASP A 355 20.66 5.59 37.48
C ASP A 355 19.55 6.25 38.32
N PRO A 356 18.84 5.49 39.16
CA PRO A 356 17.74 6.02 39.98
C PRO A 356 18.21 7.01 41.07
N GLU A 357 19.51 7.04 41.40
CA GLU A 357 20.10 7.91 42.42
C GLU A 357 20.63 9.25 41.88
N ALA A 358 20.63 9.47 40.55
CA ALA A 358 21.14 10.69 39.92
C ALA A 358 19.98 11.54 39.35
N PRO A 359 19.49 12.56 40.08
CA PRO A 359 18.25 13.29 39.73
C PRO A 359 18.35 14.21 38.49
N ASP A 360 19.53 14.39 37.89
CA ASP A 360 19.77 15.40 36.84
C ASP A 360 20.20 14.83 35.47
N GLN A 361 19.95 13.55 35.19
CA GLN A 361 20.17 13.03 33.83
C GLN A 361 19.01 13.44 32.91
N HIS A 362 19.12 14.65 32.35
CA HIS A 362 18.32 15.04 31.19
C HIS A 362 18.49 13.98 30.09
N PRO A 363 17.43 13.64 29.33
CA PRO A 363 17.56 12.71 28.22
C PRO A 363 18.71 13.20 27.34
N PRO A 364 19.71 12.36 27.05
CA PRO A 364 20.81 12.78 26.17
C PRO A 364 20.16 13.24 24.88
N ALA A 365 20.48 14.48 24.48
CA ALA A 365 20.02 15.07 23.23
C ALA A 365 20.08 14.00 22.14
N GLU A 366 18.94 13.80 21.45
CA GLU A 366 18.79 12.87 20.32
C GLU A 366 20.13 12.72 19.61
N LYS A 367 20.79 11.56 19.76
CA LYS A 367 21.99 11.31 18.98
C LYS A 367 21.53 11.42 17.53
N PRO A 368 22.14 12.30 16.70
CA PRO A 368 21.65 12.61 15.35
C PRO A 368 21.64 11.41 14.38
N ALA A 369 22.06 10.23 14.84
CA ALA A 369 22.04 8.96 14.13
C ALA A 369 20.72 8.16 14.29
N PHE A 370 19.92 8.39 15.35
CA PHE A 370 18.70 7.62 15.64
C PHE A 370 17.44 8.42 15.30
N HIS A 371 16.45 7.79 14.67
CA HIS A 371 15.25 8.46 14.14
C HIS A 371 14.05 8.45 15.10
N SER A 372 14.13 7.68 16.20
CA SER A 372 13.01 7.43 17.10
C SER A 372 13.50 6.91 18.44
N ALA A 373 12.98 7.51 19.52
CA ALA A 373 13.31 7.19 20.91
C ALA A 373 12.03 6.83 21.67
N PHE A 374 12.06 5.70 22.38
CA PHE A 374 10.95 5.20 23.18
C PHE A 374 11.32 5.28 24.67
N PRO A 375 10.56 6.04 25.49
CA PRO A 375 10.83 6.15 26.92
C PRO A 375 10.49 4.84 27.65
N ILE A 376 11.32 4.49 28.63
CA ILE A 376 11.07 3.39 29.55
C ILE A 376 10.73 4.02 30.90
N GLU A 377 9.46 3.93 31.28
CA GLU A 377 8.93 4.55 32.50
C GLU A 377 8.45 3.50 33.50
N GLN A 378 8.64 3.78 34.79
CA GLN A 378 8.07 3.00 35.89
C GLN A 378 7.51 3.96 36.93
N ALA A 379 6.24 3.77 37.29
CA ALA A 379 5.54 4.59 38.27
C ALA A 379 5.69 6.11 38.04
N GLY A 380 5.75 6.55 36.77
CA GLY A 380 5.90 7.96 36.39
C GLY A 380 7.34 8.51 36.45
N ARG A 381 8.37 7.66 36.62
CA ARG A 381 9.79 8.02 36.52
C ARG A 381 10.44 7.35 35.30
N MET A 382 11.23 8.12 34.56
CA MET A 382 12.02 7.65 33.42
C MET A 382 13.26 6.89 33.90
N ILE A 383 13.39 5.62 33.54
CA ILE A 383 14.53 4.76 33.92
C ILE A 383 15.43 4.49 32.71
N GLY A 384 14.96 4.76 31.50
CA GLY A 384 15.78 4.63 30.32
C GLY A 384 15.09 5.09 29.05
N VAL A 385 15.84 5.01 27.96
CA VAL A 385 15.34 5.26 26.60
C VAL A 385 15.86 4.17 25.68
N LEU A 386 14.96 3.60 24.89
CA LEU A 386 15.28 2.70 23.79
C LEU A 386 15.33 3.53 22.49
N GLN A 387 16.53 3.66 21.91
CA GLN A 387 16.77 4.37 20.65
C GLN A 387 16.88 3.36 19.50
N VAL A 388 16.18 3.62 18.41
CA VAL A 388 16.14 2.70 17.26
C VAL A 388 16.23 3.43 15.93
N LYS A 389 16.91 2.79 14.98
CA LYS A 389 17.13 3.29 13.64
C LYS A 389 16.59 2.30 12.60
N PRO A 390 15.50 2.62 11.90
CA PRO A 390 14.97 1.76 10.83
C PRO A 390 15.89 1.72 9.60
N HIS A 391 15.81 0.66 8.79
CA HIS A 391 16.43 0.61 7.45
C HIS A 391 15.77 1.59 6.46
N GLY A 392 14.53 1.99 6.71
CA GLY A 392 13.78 2.97 5.92
C GLY A 392 13.75 4.37 6.56
N ALA A 393 12.96 5.28 5.98
CA ALA A 393 12.87 6.67 6.46
C ALA A 393 12.13 6.84 7.80
N MET A 394 11.32 5.87 8.24
CA MET A 394 10.60 5.86 9.53
C MET A 394 10.23 4.44 9.96
N LEU A 395 9.99 4.23 11.27
CA LEU A 395 9.45 2.98 11.84
C LEU A 395 8.00 2.72 11.41
N SER A 396 7.64 1.45 11.23
CA SER A 396 6.24 1.04 11.05
C SER A 396 5.45 1.25 12.35
N GLY A 397 4.17 1.61 12.28
CA GLY A 397 3.33 1.83 13.47
C GLY A 397 3.15 0.58 14.35
N GLU A 398 3.16 -0.61 13.76
CA GLU A 398 3.14 -1.88 14.49
C GLU A 398 4.47 -2.16 15.20
N ILE A 399 5.59 -1.81 14.55
CA ILE A 399 6.93 -1.90 15.17
C ILE A 399 7.01 -0.88 16.31
N ALA A 400 6.51 0.33 16.12
CA ALA A 400 6.44 1.33 17.18
C ALA A 400 5.56 0.87 18.36
N ALA A 401 4.36 0.33 18.10
CA ALA A 401 3.48 -0.19 19.14
C ALA A 401 4.07 -1.43 19.84
N ALA A 402 4.75 -2.32 19.11
CA ALA A 402 5.44 -3.47 19.69
C ALA A 402 6.66 -3.05 20.52
N LEU A 403 7.38 -2.00 20.10
CA LEU A 403 8.47 -1.39 20.87
C LEU A 403 7.96 -0.66 22.11
N GLU A 404 6.85 0.07 22.02
CA GLU A 404 6.16 0.67 23.18
C GLU A 404 5.74 -0.41 24.18
N PHE A 405 5.07 -1.48 23.71
CA PHE A 405 4.69 -2.60 24.55
C PHE A 405 5.91 -3.29 25.19
N LEU A 406 7.01 -3.45 24.45
CA LEU A 406 8.27 -3.94 25.02
C LEU A 406 8.81 -2.99 26.09
N CYS A 407 8.76 -1.67 25.86
CA CYS A 407 9.19 -0.66 26.84
C CYS A 407 8.31 -0.63 28.09
N GLU A 408 7.03 -1.00 28.01
CA GLU A 408 6.16 -1.18 29.18
C GLU A 408 6.51 -2.44 30.01
N GLN A 409 7.02 -3.50 29.36
CA GLN A 409 7.38 -4.75 30.03
C GLN A 409 8.84 -4.79 30.53
N LEU A 410 9.71 -3.95 29.97
CA LEU A 410 11.13 -3.86 30.33
C LEU A 410 11.39 -3.46 31.79
N PRO A 411 10.70 -2.49 32.41
CA PRO A 411 10.95 -2.08 33.79
C PRO A 411 10.87 -3.23 34.78
N ALA A 412 9.78 -4.01 34.75
CA ALA A 412 9.60 -5.17 35.62
C ALA A 412 10.70 -6.21 35.44
N THR A 413 11.27 -6.30 34.24
CA THR A 413 12.32 -7.26 33.92
C THR A 413 13.71 -6.75 34.34
N LEU A 414 13.95 -5.44 34.27
CA LEU A 414 15.14 -4.77 34.78
C LEU A 414 15.19 -4.81 36.31
N ASP A 415 14.07 -4.57 36.99
CA ASP A 415 13.94 -4.68 38.45
C ASP A 415 14.27 -6.10 38.93
N LEU A 416 13.70 -7.11 38.26
CA LEU A 416 14.01 -8.51 38.56
C LEU A 416 15.51 -8.79 38.45
N CYS A 417 16.15 -8.26 37.40
CA CYS A 417 17.58 -8.45 37.18
C CYS A 417 18.41 -7.78 38.29
N ARG A 418 18.08 -6.53 38.66
CA ARG A 418 18.72 -5.79 39.77
C ARG A 418 18.59 -6.51 41.11
N LEU A 419 17.38 -6.96 41.46
CA LEU A 419 17.14 -7.67 42.72
C LEU A 419 17.93 -8.98 42.81
N ILE A 420 18.07 -9.71 41.70
CA ILE A 420 18.88 -10.93 41.65
C ILE A 420 20.37 -10.59 41.79
N GLU A 421 20.84 -9.53 41.12
CA GLU A 421 22.23 -9.08 41.21
C GLU A 421 22.60 -8.65 42.63
N GLU A 422 21.77 -7.83 43.29
CA GLU A 422 21.93 -7.43 44.69
C GLU A 422 21.97 -8.64 45.63
N LYS A 423 21.04 -9.59 45.44
CA LYS A 423 21.01 -10.82 46.24
C LYS A 423 22.31 -11.62 46.06
N LEU A 424 22.78 -11.79 44.82
CA LEU A 424 24.02 -12.53 44.54
C LEU A 424 25.26 -11.83 45.11
N GLN A 425 25.28 -10.49 45.12
CA GLN A 425 26.36 -9.73 45.77
C GLN A 425 26.33 -9.93 47.29
N LEU A 426 25.16 -9.82 47.92
CA LEU A 426 24.99 -10.04 49.35
C LEU A 426 25.36 -11.47 49.77
N GLU A 427 25.00 -12.48 48.98
CA GLU A 427 25.39 -13.88 49.22
C GLU A 427 26.92 -14.06 49.14
N ARG A 428 27.59 -13.40 48.20
CA ARG A 428 29.07 -13.43 48.09
C ARG A 428 29.73 -12.75 49.29
N GLU A 429 29.24 -11.59 49.71
CA GLU A 429 29.76 -10.88 50.88
C GLU A 429 29.57 -11.69 52.17
N LEU A 430 28.41 -12.35 52.33
CA LEU A 430 28.15 -13.25 53.44
C LEU A 430 29.10 -14.45 53.42
N ALA A 431 29.29 -15.10 52.27
CA ALA A 431 30.21 -16.22 52.14
C ALA A 431 31.66 -15.83 52.43
N GLU A 432 32.09 -14.63 52.04
CA GLU A 432 33.41 -14.08 52.39
C GLU A 432 33.55 -13.81 53.89
N ARG A 433 32.53 -13.21 54.51
CA ARG A 433 32.50 -12.98 55.96
C ARG A 433 32.52 -14.28 56.76
N GLU A 434 31.76 -15.29 56.35
CA GLU A 434 31.78 -16.63 56.96
C GLU A 434 33.15 -17.29 56.80
N ARG A 435 33.77 -17.19 55.61
CA ARG A 435 35.10 -17.74 55.36
C ARG A 435 36.18 -17.06 56.21
N LEU A 436 36.10 -15.74 56.39
CA LEU A 436 37.02 -14.98 57.25
C LEU A 436 36.81 -15.31 58.73
N ALA A 437 35.55 -15.50 59.16
CA ALA A 437 35.23 -15.92 60.52
C ALA A 437 35.73 -17.35 60.82
N ALA A 438 35.57 -18.28 59.88
CA ALA A 438 36.07 -19.65 60.00
C ALA A 438 37.61 -19.72 60.05
N LEU A 439 38.30 -18.90 59.26
CA LEU A 439 39.77 -18.79 59.31
C LEU A 439 40.25 -18.14 60.61
N GLY A 440 39.50 -17.17 61.16
CA GLY A 440 39.79 -16.57 62.47
C GLY A 440 39.65 -17.55 63.64
N GLN A 441 38.71 -18.51 63.56
CA GLN A 441 38.56 -19.57 64.56
C GLN A 441 39.61 -20.69 64.47
N MET A 442 40.28 -20.86 63.33
CA MET A 442 41.38 -21.82 63.18
C MET A 442 42.75 -21.26 63.59
N ALA A 443 42.87 -19.94 63.75
CA ALA A 443 44.10 -19.25 64.13
C ALA A 443 44.20 -18.94 65.65
N ALA A 444 43.13 -19.19 66.41
CA ALA A 444 43.07 -19.17 67.87
C ALA A 444 43.09 -20.60 68.41
#